data_AF-A0A961ILA6-F1
#
_entry.id   AF-A0A961ILA6-F1
#
_cell.length_a   1.000
_cell.length_b   1.000
_cell.length_c   1.000
_cell.angle_alpha   90.00
_cell.angle_beta   90.00
_cell.angle_gamma   90.00
#
_symmetry.space_group_name_H-M   'P 1'
#
loop_
_entity.id
_entity.type
_entity.pdbx_description
1 polymer ?
#
loop_
_entity_poly.entity_id
_entity_poly.type
_entity_poly.pdbx_seq_one_letter_code
_entity_poly.pdbx_strand_id
1 'polypeptide(L)'
;MSRVVPLLVALLIPAALFANAPPNYATVAGALPELWSSRYPVEPVGFTANPENLGVLRAISEGRAVYYYHFLVELPRLERSPDESLGSSGSRNVELWVRYRAWLREPYDLTFVRRDLLPGTGRTWVRIP
;
A
#
# COMPACT_ATOMS: atom_id res chain seq x y z
N MET A 1 -30.62 -20.99 -55.31
CA MET A 1 -29.37 -20.47 -54.71
C MET A 1 -29.73 -19.47 -53.63
N SER A 2 -29.52 -19.79 -52.35
CA SER A 2 -29.58 -18.81 -51.26
C SER A 2 -28.79 -19.37 -50.08
N ARG A 3 -27.65 -18.75 -49.79
CA ARG A 3 -26.85 -19.02 -48.59
C ARG A 3 -27.24 -17.96 -47.57
N VAL A 4 -27.95 -18.36 -46.52
CA VAL A 4 -28.14 -17.54 -45.32
C VAL A 4 -26.82 -17.60 -44.54
N VAL A 5 -26.10 -16.48 -44.50
CA VAL A 5 -24.93 -16.31 -43.64
C VAL A 5 -25.43 -15.77 -42.31
N PRO A 6 -25.33 -16.51 -41.19
CA PRO A 6 -25.59 -15.92 -39.89
C PRO A 6 -24.38 -15.05 -39.54
N LEU A 7 -24.61 -13.73 -39.51
CA LEU A 7 -23.68 -12.74 -39.00
C LEU A 7 -23.55 -12.93 -37.49
N LEU A 8 -22.55 -13.69 -37.06
CA LEU A 8 -22.20 -13.83 -35.65
C LEU A 8 -21.47 -12.55 -35.22
N VAL A 9 -22.21 -11.54 -34.76
CA VAL A 9 -21.65 -10.36 -34.11
C VAL A 9 -21.13 -10.81 -32.75
N ALA A 10 -19.86 -11.20 -32.70
CA ALA A 10 -19.15 -11.44 -31.46
C ALA A 10 -19.13 -10.13 -30.66
N LEU A 11 -19.90 -10.11 -29.57
CA LEU A 11 -19.92 -9.06 -28.58
C LEU A 11 -18.53 -9.03 -27.92
N LEU A 12 -17.63 -8.21 -28.46
CA LEU A 12 -16.35 -7.84 -27.83
C LEU A 12 -16.68 -7.01 -26.59
N ILE A 13 -17.06 -7.67 -25.49
CA ILE A 13 -17.08 -7.05 -24.17
C ILE A 13 -15.62 -6.74 -23.86
N PRO A 14 -15.21 -5.46 -23.72
CA PRO A 14 -13.85 -5.16 -23.32
C PRO A 14 -13.70 -5.58 -21.86
N ALA A 15 -13.13 -6.77 -21.63
CA ALA A 15 -12.79 -7.30 -20.31
C ALA A 15 -11.71 -6.46 -19.57
N ALA A 16 -11.30 -5.32 -20.13
CA ALA A 16 -10.27 -4.44 -19.60
C ALA A 16 -10.79 -3.39 -18.60
N LEU A 17 -12.08 -3.37 -18.25
CA LEU A 17 -12.65 -2.36 -17.34
C LEU A 17 -12.79 -2.81 -15.88
N PHE A 18 -12.37 -4.03 -15.53
CA PHE A 18 -12.22 -4.41 -14.13
C PHE A 18 -10.86 -3.92 -13.63
N ALA A 19 -10.75 -2.62 -13.40
CA ALA A 19 -9.79 -2.11 -12.44
C ALA A 19 -10.14 -2.77 -11.11
N ASN A 20 -9.34 -3.75 -10.68
CA ASN A 20 -9.47 -4.36 -9.36
C ASN A 20 -9.58 -3.24 -8.34
N ALA A 21 -10.62 -3.28 -7.51
CA ALA A 21 -10.79 -2.32 -6.44
C ALA A 21 -9.50 -2.27 -5.61
N PRO A 22 -9.06 -1.08 -5.16
CA PRO A 22 -7.89 -0.99 -4.29
C PRO A 22 -8.09 -1.88 -3.06
N PRO A 23 -7.03 -2.52 -2.54
CA PRO A 23 -7.12 -3.41 -1.38
C PRO A 23 -7.62 -2.64 -0.16
N ASN A 24 -8.26 -3.32 0.79
CA ASN A 24 -8.61 -2.68 2.06
C ASN A 24 -7.45 -2.75 3.07
N TYR A 25 -7.60 -2.11 4.23
CA TYR A 25 -6.55 -2.09 5.25
C TYR A 25 -6.18 -3.49 5.75
N ALA A 26 -7.14 -4.41 5.86
CA ALA A 26 -6.85 -5.77 6.31
C ALA A 26 -5.96 -6.51 5.30
N THR A 27 -6.24 -6.38 4.00
CA THR A 27 -5.39 -6.94 2.94
C THR A 27 -3.98 -6.34 2.97
N VAL A 28 -3.86 -5.01 3.08
CA VAL A 28 -2.54 -4.36 3.10
C VAL A 28 -1.76 -4.69 4.37
N ALA A 29 -2.43 -4.73 5.53
CA ALA A 29 -1.82 -5.13 6.80
C ALA A 29 -1.32 -6.58 6.77
N GLY A 30 -2.05 -7.49 6.12
CA GLY A 30 -1.63 -8.88 5.94
C GLY A 30 -0.38 -9.04 5.07
N ALA A 31 -0.20 -8.19 4.06
CA ALA A 31 0.99 -8.18 3.20
C ALA A 31 2.19 -7.45 3.83
N LEU A 32 1.95 -6.61 4.85
CA LEU A 32 2.96 -5.71 5.39
C LEU A 32 4.20 -6.39 5.98
N PRO A 33 4.10 -7.52 6.71
CA PRO A 33 5.28 -8.23 7.23
C PRO A 33 6.23 -8.70 6.13
N GLU A 34 5.68 -9.23 5.02
CA GLU A 34 6.49 -9.69 3.88
C GLU A 34 7.12 -8.50 3.12
N LEU A 35 6.33 -7.44 2.90
CA LEU A 35 6.84 -6.20 2.29
C LEU A 35 7.97 -5.59 3.12
N TRP A 36 7.86 -5.67 4.45
CA TRP A 36 8.86 -5.17 5.38
C TRP A 36 10.15 -5.98 5.34
N SER A 37 10.07 -7.30 5.54
CA SER A 37 11.24 -8.18 5.62
C SER A 37 12.05 -8.23 4.32
N SER A 38 11.40 -7.97 3.18
CA SER A 38 12.10 -7.84 1.89
C SER A 38 13.03 -6.60 1.79
N ARG A 39 12.86 -5.60 2.66
CA ARG A 39 13.56 -4.30 2.56
C ARG A 39 14.33 -3.89 3.81
N TYR A 40 13.88 -4.31 4.99
CA TYR A 40 14.41 -3.83 6.25
C TYR A 40 14.91 -5.00 7.10
N PRO A 41 16.14 -4.89 7.64
CA PRO A 41 16.73 -5.96 8.45
C PRO A 41 16.21 -6.00 9.89
N VAL A 42 15.55 -4.93 10.36
CA VAL A 42 15.05 -4.83 11.74
C VAL A 42 13.59 -5.21 11.77
N GLU A 43 13.26 -6.27 12.49
CA GLU A 43 11.88 -6.69 12.67
C GLU A 43 11.11 -5.71 13.57
N PRO A 44 9.89 -5.31 13.17
CA PRO A 44 9.04 -4.45 13.97
C PRO A 44 8.38 -5.24 15.10
N VAL A 45 8.14 -4.55 16.21
CA VAL A 45 7.36 -5.09 17.35
C VAL A 45 5.89 -5.22 16.95
N GLY A 46 5.38 -4.27 16.16
CA GLY A 46 4.00 -4.28 15.72
C GLY A 46 3.67 -3.19 14.70
N PHE A 47 2.47 -3.32 14.14
CA PHE A 47 1.90 -2.37 13.18
C PHE A 47 0.51 -1.96 13.65
N THR A 48 0.28 -0.65 13.75
CA THR A 48 -1.05 -0.08 13.99
C THR A 48 -1.58 0.50 12.69
N ALA A 49 -2.64 -0.10 12.16
CA ALA A 49 -3.29 0.34 10.93
C ALA A 49 -4.21 1.55 11.18
N ASN A 50 -4.20 2.52 10.27
CA ASN A 50 -5.12 3.67 10.26
C ASN A 50 -5.21 4.40 11.61
N PRO A 51 -4.08 4.87 12.17
CA PRO A 51 -4.00 5.41 13.54
C PRO A 51 -4.90 6.62 13.78
N GLU A 52 -5.12 7.45 12.76
CA GLU A 52 -6.00 8.64 12.81
C GLU A 52 -7.46 8.31 12.45
N ASN A 53 -7.77 7.06 12.11
CA ASN A 53 -9.06 6.62 11.60
C ASN A 53 -9.61 7.49 10.43
N LEU A 54 -8.74 7.97 9.52
CA LEU A 54 -9.14 8.80 8.38
C LEU A 54 -9.48 7.98 7.13
N GLY A 55 -9.03 6.73 7.07
CA GLY A 55 -9.19 5.86 5.90
C GLY A 55 -7.94 5.87 5.04
N VAL A 56 -8.12 5.76 3.73
CA VAL A 56 -7.03 5.67 2.75
C VAL A 56 -6.91 7.00 2.02
N LEU A 57 -5.70 7.53 1.90
CA LEU A 57 -5.49 8.77 1.18
C LEU A 57 -5.32 8.44 -0.31
N ARG A 58 -6.31 8.80 -1.12
CA ARG A 58 -6.25 8.70 -2.58
C ARG A 58 -5.59 9.96 -3.14
N ALA A 59 -4.69 9.81 -4.10
CA ALA A 59 -4.12 10.92 -4.86
C ALA A 59 -4.01 10.57 -6.35
N ILE A 60 -3.64 11.55 -7.17
CA ILE A 60 -3.28 11.36 -8.58
C ILE A 60 -1.77 11.54 -8.73
N SER A 61 -1.10 10.51 -9.24
CA SER A 61 0.33 10.53 -9.59
C SER A 61 0.48 10.02 -11.01
N GLU A 62 1.24 10.72 -11.85
CA GLU A 62 1.46 10.32 -13.26
C GLU A 62 0.13 10.08 -14.03
N GLY A 63 -0.90 10.88 -13.74
CA GLY A 63 -2.22 10.76 -14.35
C GLY A 63 -3.06 9.56 -13.88
N ARG A 64 -2.60 8.80 -12.89
CA ARG A 64 -3.27 7.59 -12.38
C ARG A 64 -3.54 7.67 -10.87
N ALA A 65 -4.57 6.95 -10.41
CA ALA A 65 -4.97 6.96 -9.01
C ALA A 65 -4.03 6.11 -8.13
N VAL A 66 -3.39 6.74 -7.15
CA VAL A 66 -2.58 6.07 -6.13
C VAL A 66 -3.30 6.09 -4.79
N TYR A 67 -3.02 5.09 -3.95
CA TYR A 67 -3.64 4.94 -2.64
C TYR A 67 -2.55 4.81 -1.57
N TYR A 68 -2.66 5.60 -0.51
CA TYR A 68 -1.72 5.60 0.60
C TYR A 68 -2.42 5.13 1.87
N TYR A 69 -1.89 4.05 2.45
CA TYR A 69 -2.38 3.44 3.68
C TYR A 69 -1.43 3.85 4.81
N HIS A 70 -1.99 4.47 5.85
CA HIS A 70 -1.23 4.98 6.99
C HIS A 70 -1.08 3.91 8.06
N PHE A 71 0.14 3.65 8.49
CA PHE A 71 0.48 2.78 9.61
C PHE A 71 1.41 3.50 10.59
N LEU A 72 1.28 3.17 11.87
CA LEU A 72 2.38 3.37 12.82
C LEU A 72 3.11 2.05 12.99
N VAL A 73 4.42 2.08 12.79
CA VAL A 73 5.30 0.94 13.00
C VAL A 73 6.00 1.11 14.33
N GLU A 74 5.86 0.14 15.22
CA GLU A 74 6.60 0.09 16.45
C GLU A 74 7.94 -0.62 16.21
N LEU A 75 9.05 0.10 16.35
CA LEU A 75 10.40 -0.41 16.14
C LEU A 75 11.18 -0.46 17.45
N PRO A 76 11.99 -1.50 17.69
CA PRO A 76 12.88 -1.51 18.84
C PRO A 76 13.93 -0.38 18.74
N ARG A 77 14.26 0.20 19.88
CA ARG A 77 15.40 1.10 20.02
C ARG A 77 16.63 0.25 20.29
N LEU A 78 17.45 0.08 19.28
CA LEU A 78 18.72 -0.61 19.40
C LEU A 78 19.73 0.33 20.05
N GLU A 79 20.28 -0.10 21.18
CA GLU A 79 21.35 0.59 21.89
C GLU A 79 22.58 -0.31 21.98
N ARG A 80 23.75 0.32 21.94
CA ARG A 80 25.01 -0.40 22.11
C ARG A 80 25.36 -0.41 23.60
N SER A 81 25.38 -1.59 24.17
CA SER A 81 25.77 -1.79 25.56
C SER A 81 27.28 -1.55 25.74
N PRO A 82 27.75 -1.32 26.98
CA PRO A 82 29.18 -1.13 27.28
C PRO A 82 30.08 -2.33 26.90
N ASP A 83 29.50 -3.53 26.78
CA ASP A 83 30.16 -4.77 26.34
C ASP A 83 30.11 -4.97 24.82
N GLU A 84 29.79 -3.91 24.06
CA GLU A 84 29.58 -3.89 22.61
C GLU A 84 28.42 -4.75 22.08
N SER A 85 27.63 -5.39 22.95
CA SER A 85 26.43 -6.10 22.55
C SER A 85 25.32 -5.14 22.10
N LEU A 86 24.45 -5.61 21.20
CA LEU A 86 23.23 -4.91 20.80
C LEU A 86 22.12 -5.22 21.80
N GLY A 87 21.77 -4.25 22.63
CA GLY A 87 20.62 -4.28 23.53
C GLY A 87 19.40 -3.58 22.92
N SER A 88 18.23 -3.81 23.52
CA SER A 88 17.02 -3.03 23.23
C SER A 88 16.63 -2.23 24.46
N SER A 89 16.51 -0.90 24.33
CA SER A 89 16.16 0.00 25.43
C SER A 89 14.68 0.38 25.48
N GLY A 90 13.88 -0.15 24.56
CA GLY A 90 12.45 0.13 24.43
C GLY A 90 12.00 0.14 22.97
N SER A 91 10.88 0.79 22.69
CA SER A 91 10.35 0.94 21.33
C SER A 91 10.16 2.41 20.93
N ARG A 92 9.99 2.64 19.63
CA ARG A 92 9.59 3.93 19.06
C ARG A 92 8.58 3.70 17.95
N ASN A 93 7.60 4.59 17.86
CA ASN A 93 6.66 4.59 16.74
C ASN A 93 7.20 5.44 15.60
N VAL A 94 7.11 4.92 14.38
CA VAL A 94 7.47 5.61 13.14
C VAL A 94 6.28 5.61 12.20
N GLU A 95 6.03 6.75 11.59
CA GLU A 95 5.02 6.91 10.55
C GLU A 95 5.44 6.15 9.28
N LEU A 96 4.59 5.25 8.82
CA LEU A 96 4.78 4.49 7.59
C LEU A 96 3.57 4.67 6.68
N TRP A 97 3.86 4.89 5.41
CA TRP A 97 2.86 4.89 4.35
C TRP A 97 3.14 3.74 3.39
N VAL A 98 2.15 2.87 3.21
CA VAL A 98 2.16 1.90 2.11
C VAL A 98 1.47 2.55 0.91
N ARG A 99 2.18 2.72 -0.19
CA ARG A 99 1.65 3.22 -1.45
C ARG A 99 1.27 2.05 -2.35
N TYR A 100 0.02 2.03 -2.80
CA TYR A 100 -0.51 1.06 -3.76
C TYR A 100 -0.69 1.70 -5.15
N ARG A 101 -0.13 1.04 -6.17
CA ARG A 101 -0.16 1.41 -7.60
C ARG A 101 -0.61 0.21 -8.42
N ALA A 102 -1.92 0.13 -8.70
CA ALA A 102 -2.55 -1.02 -9.35
C ALA A 102 -1.96 -1.42 -10.73
N TRP A 103 -1.28 -0.49 -11.40
CA TRP A 103 -0.72 -0.72 -12.74
C TRP A 103 0.71 -1.26 -12.76
N LEU A 104 1.33 -1.45 -11.59
CA LEU A 104 2.67 -2.01 -11.50
C LEU A 104 2.61 -3.51 -11.21
N ARG A 105 3.63 -4.24 -11.68
CA ARG A 105 3.82 -5.67 -11.36
C ARG A 105 4.02 -5.88 -9.86
N GLU A 106 4.77 -5.00 -9.22
CA GLU A 106 4.93 -4.90 -7.77
C GLU A 106 4.17 -3.65 -7.31
N PRO A 107 2.90 -3.80 -6.89
CA PRO A 107 2.02 -2.66 -6.71
C PRO A 107 2.28 -1.90 -5.41
N TYR A 108 3.01 -2.48 -4.45
CA TYR A 108 3.24 -1.92 -3.13
C TYR A 108 4.61 -1.27 -2.99
N ASP A 109 4.65 -0.17 -2.25
CA ASP A 109 5.88 0.54 -1.92
C ASP A 109 5.77 1.16 -0.51
N LEU A 110 6.86 1.11 0.25
CA LEU A 110 6.92 1.59 1.63
C LEU A 110 7.63 2.96 1.67
N THR A 111 7.06 3.94 2.36
CA THR A 111 7.68 5.27 2.52
C THR A 111 7.48 5.84 3.92
N PHE A 112 8.52 6.48 4.46
CA PHE A 112 8.57 7.06 5.82
C PHE A 112 8.60 8.59 5.80
N VAL A 113 7.93 9.18 4.82
CA VAL A 113 7.83 10.64 4.71
C VAL A 113 6.61 11.14 5.46
N ARG A 114 6.66 12.41 5.87
CA ARG A 114 5.48 13.11 6.40
C ARG A 114 4.38 13.12 5.35
N ARG A 115 3.12 13.06 5.80
CA ARG A 115 1.92 13.14 4.95
C ARG A 115 1.95 14.25 3.89
N ASP A 116 2.46 15.44 4.19
CA ASP A 116 2.49 16.56 3.25
C ASP A 116 3.45 16.33 2.06
N LEU A 117 4.48 15.51 2.25
CA LEU A 117 5.50 15.18 1.25
C LEU A 117 5.15 13.95 0.39
N LEU A 118 3.99 13.33 0.59
CA LEU A 118 3.57 12.17 -0.22
C LEU A 118 3.43 12.55 -1.71
N PRO A 119 3.91 11.74 -2.66
CA PRO A 119 3.79 12.07 -4.07
C PRO A 119 2.32 12.24 -4.53
N GLY A 120 2.13 13.05 -5.57
CA GLY A 120 0.83 13.23 -6.21
C GLY A 120 -0.02 14.40 -5.69
N THR A 121 -1.10 14.67 -6.42
CA THR A 121 -2.00 15.83 -6.25
C THR A 121 -3.45 15.36 -6.07
N GLY A 122 -4.38 16.30 -5.86
CA GLY A 122 -5.82 15.98 -5.75
C GLY A 122 -6.13 15.01 -4.60
N ARG A 123 -5.46 15.22 -3.47
CA ARG A 123 -5.51 14.30 -2.32
C ARG A 123 -6.89 14.32 -1.67
N THR A 124 -7.46 13.15 -1.44
CA THR A 124 -8.75 12.98 -0.77
C THR A 124 -8.78 11.72 0.06
N TRP A 125 -9.43 11.78 1.21
CA TRP A 125 -9.62 10.62 2.08
C TRP A 125 -10.80 9.79 1.57
N VAL A 126 -10.60 8.48 1.42
CA VAL A 126 -11.61 7.53 0.99
C VAL A 126 -11.70 6.36 1.98
N ARG A 127 -12.91 5.79 2.11
CA ARG A 127 -13.12 4.53 2.83
C ARG A 127 -13.19 3.41 1.80
N ILE A 128 -12.37 2.40 2.00
CA ILE A 128 -12.40 1.16 1.23
C ILE A 128 -12.96 0.10 2.18
N PRO A 129 -14.11 -0.53 1.86
CA PRO A 129 -14.77 -1.50 2.72
C PRO A 129 -13.98 -2.81 2.89
#